data_AF-A0A800A578-F1
#
_entry.id   AF-A0A800A578-F1
#
_cell.length_a   1.000
_cell.length_b   1.000
_cell.length_c   1.000
_cell.angle_alpha   90.00
_cell.angle_beta   90.00
_cell.angle_gamma   90.00
#
_symmetry.space_group_name_H-M   'P 1'
#
loop_
_entity.id
_entity.type
_entity.pdbx_description
1 polymer ?
#
loop_
_entity_poly.entity_id
_entity_poly.type
_entity_poly.pdbx_seq_one_letter_code
_entity_poly.pdbx_strand_id
1 'polypeptide(L)'
;MAHPLMPKATAVWLVENTALTFEQIAAFCGLHDLEVQAIADGEVATGMQGLDPIAGSELTQEELDRCAADPDSRMEMAKPNIPLPKARTKGARY
;
A
#
# COMPACT_ATOMS: atom_id res chain seq x y z
N MET A 1 2.90 -0.38 11.88
CA MET A 1 2.79 0.35 10.59
C MET A 1 1.50 -0.09 9.96
N ALA A 2 0.77 0.83 9.33
CA ALA A 2 -0.45 0.47 8.63
C ALA A 2 -0.06 -0.11 7.26
N HIS A 3 -0.73 -1.20 6.86
CA HIS A 3 -0.53 -1.85 5.57
C HIS A 3 -1.79 -1.66 4.71
N PRO A 4 -1.64 -1.64 3.38
CA PRO A 4 -2.78 -1.60 2.47
C PRO A 4 -3.72 -2.79 2.72
N LEU A 5 -5.01 -2.58 2.46
CA LEU A 5 -6.07 -3.56 2.72
C LEU A 5 -5.86 -4.87 1.93
N MET A 6 -5.33 -4.76 0.71
CA MET A 6 -5.09 -5.88 -0.20
C MET A 6 -3.61 -5.92 -0.64
N PRO A 7 -2.68 -6.32 0.25
CA PRO A 7 -1.25 -6.12 0.04
C PRO A 7 -0.69 -6.78 -1.22
N LYS A 8 -1.18 -7.97 -1.60
CA LYS A 8 -0.76 -8.65 -2.84
C LYS A 8 -1.27 -7.96 -4.10
N ALA A 9 -2.54 -7.54 -4.12
CA ALA A 9 -3.12 -6.85 -5.27
C ALA A 9 -2.50 -5.44 -5.43
N THR A 10 -2.24 -4.75 -4.33
CA THR A 10 -1.53 -3.48 -4.32
C THR A 10 -0.09 -3.65 -4.81
N ALA A 11 0.60 -4.73 -4.40
CA ALA A 11 1.95 -5.03 -4.89
C ALA A 11 1.98 -5.28 -6.41
N VAL A 12 1.01 -6.05 -6.95
CA VAL A 12 0.87 -6.25 -8.41
C VAL A 12 0.75 -4.91 -9.13
N TRP A 13 -0.15 -4.04 -8.65
CA TRP A 13 -0.35 -2.73 -9.27
C TRP A 13 0.92 -1.86 -9.19
N LEU A 14 1.59 -1.81 -8.04
CA LEU A 14 2.80 -1.01 -7.86
C LEU A 14 3.94 -1.49 -8.76
N VAL A 15 4.14 -2.81 -8.89
CA VAL A 15 5.16 -3.40 -9.77
C VAL A 15 4.90 -3.05 -11.24
N GLU A 16 3.64 -3.03 -11.67
CA GLU A 16 3.27 -2.78 -13.07
C GLU A 16 3.20 -1.29 -13.43
N ASN A 17 2.87 -0.41 -12.48
CA ASN A 17 2.52 0.99 -12.75
C ASN A 17 3.55 2.00 -12.20
N THR A 18 4.58 1.55 -11.48
CA THR A 18 5.58 2.43 -10.86
C THR A 18 7.01 1.94 -11.10
N ALA A 19 7.99 2.82 -10.93
CA ALA A 19 9.42 2.48 -11.01
C ALA A 19 10.06 2.24 -9.62
N LEU A 20 9.24 1.84 -8.63
CA LEU A 20 9.69 1.60 -7.27
C LEU A 20 10.51 0.31 -7.16
N THR A 21 11.38 0.26 -6.15
CA THR A 21 12.17 -0.94 -5.87
C THR A 21 11.32 -2.02 -5.17
N PHE A 22 11.72 -3.28 -5.31
CA PHE A 22 11.04 -4.39 -4.63
C PHE A 22 11.05 -4.24 -3.11
N GLU A 23 12.12 -3.68 -2.53
CA GLU A 23 12.21 -3.40 -1.10
C GLU A 23 11.18 -2.35 -0.65
N GLN A 24 10.98 -1.28 -1.44
CA GLN A 24 9.99 -0.25 -1.15
C GLN A 24 8.57 -0.83 -1.16
N ILE A 25 8.23 -1.60 -2.20
CA ILE A 25 6.92 -2.25 -2.33
C ILE A 25 6.70 -3.27 -1.21
N ALA A 26 7.71 -4.09 -0.90
CA ALA A 26 7.68 -5.07 0.17
C ALA A 26 7.45 -4.40 1.54
N ALA A 27 8.18 -3.32 1.82
CA ALA A 27 8.04 -2.57 3.07
C ALA A 27 6.64 -1.97 3.24
N PHE A 28 6.04 -1.45 2.16
CA PHE A 28 4.70 -0.88 2.20
C PHE A 28 3.61 -1.96 2.35
N CYS A 29 3.64 -2.98 1.50
CA CYS A 29 2.66 -4.06 1.50
C CYS A 29 2.85 -5.06 2.65
N GLY A 30 3.95 -4.99 3.41
CA GLY A 30 4.26 -5.95 4.47
C GLY A 30 4.57 -7.35 3.93
N LEU A 31 5.13 -7.43 2.73
CA LEU A 31 5.52 -8.67 2.04
C LEU A 31 7.04 -8.85 2.13
N HIS A 32 7.53 -10.05 1.84
CA HIS A 32 8.96 -10.27 1.61
C HIS A 32 9.35 -9.76 0.21
N ASP A 33 10.57 -9.26 0.02
CA ASP A 33 11.09 -8.82 -1.29
C ASP A 33 11.02 -9.94 -2.36
N LEU A 34 11.33 -11.18 -1.98
CA LEU A 34 11.17 -12.37 -2.83
C LEU A 34 9.71 -12.62 -3.28
N GLU A 35 8.72 -12.28 -2.45
CA GLU A 35 7.31 -12.38 -2.86
C GLU A 35 6.98 -11.32 -3.91
N VAL A 36 7.50 -10.10 -3.75
CA VAL A 36 7.34 -9.01 -4.73
C VAL A 36 8.06 -9.36 -6.03
N GLN A 37 9.24 -9.97 -5.95
CA GLN A 37 9.96 -10.47 -7.12
C GLN A 37 9.15 -11.55 -7.84
N ALA A 38 8.61 -12.54 -7.12
CA ALA A 38 7.77 -13.58 -7.73
C ALA A 38 6.46 -13.04 -8.32
N ILE A 39 5.97 -11.88 -7.84
CA ILE A 39 4.86 -11.14 -8.47
C ILE A 39 5.33 -10.50 -9.78
N ALA A 40 6.49 -9.85 -9.79
CA ALA A 40 7.09 -9.25 -10.98
C ALA A 40 7.41 -10.29 -12.06
N ASP A 41 7.84 -11.48 -11.65
CA ASP A 41 8.09 -12.63 -12.54
C ASP A 41 6.78 -13.30 -13.02
N GLY A 42 5.63 -12.91 -12.46
CA GLY A 42 4.31 -13.41 -12.85
C GLY A 42 3.95 -14.78 -12.26
N GLU A 43 4.69 -15.28 -11.27
CA GLU A 43 4.53 -16.63 -10.70
C GLU A 43 3.44 -16.72 -9.61
N VAL A 44 3.34 -15.72 -8.74
CA VAL A 44 2.47 -15.78 -7.54
C VAL A 44 1.10 -15.12 -7.75
N ALA A 45 1.01 -14.20 -8.70
CA ALA A 45 -0.18 -13.38 -8.93
C ALA A 45 -0.77 -13.59 -10.33
N THR A 46 -0.51 -14.73 -10.98
CA THR A 46 -1.04 -15.02 -12.31
C THR A 46 -2.57 -14.91 -12.33
N GLY A 47 -3.11 -13.97 -13.11
CA GLY A 47 -4.55 -13.72 -13.21
C GLY A 47 -5.14 -12.86 -12.09
N MET A 48 -4.33 -12.32 -11.18
CA MET A 48 -4.75 -11.32 -10.19
C MET A 48 -4.79 -9.94 -10.83
N GLN A 49 -5.89 -9.23 -10.67
CA GLN A 49 -5.98 -7.84 -11.08
C GLN A 49 -5.33 -6.95 -10.00
N GLY A 50 -4.35 -6.14 -10.40
CA GLY A 50 -3.75 -5.14 -9.52
C GLY A 50 -4.79 -4.14 -9.01
N LEU A 51 -4.70 -3.79 -7.73
CA LEU A 51 -5.55 -2.78 -7.10
C LEU A 51 -4.79 -1.47 -6.99
N ASP A 52 -5.35 -0.40 -7.56
CA ASP A 52 -4.78 0.95 -7.49
C ASP A 52 -4.86 1.52 -6.04
N PRO A 53 -3.72 1.70 -5.35
CA PRO A 53 -3.69 2.25 -3.99
C PRO A 53 -4.01 3.75 -3.94
N ILE A 54 -3.85 4.48 -5.05
CA ILE A 54 -4.23 5.89 -5.15
C ILE A 54 -5.75 6.01 -5.17
N ALA A 55 -6.41 5.18 -5.99
CA ALA A 55 -7.87 5.11 -6.02
C ALA A 55 -8.46 4.71 -4.66
N GLY A 56 -7.75 3.85 -3.91
CA GLY A 56 -8.08 3.48 -2.53
C GLY A 56 -7.80 4.55 -1.47
N SER A 57 -7.21 5.69 -1.85
CA SER A 57 -6.70 6.71 -0.90
C SER A 57 -5.72 6.13 0.13
N GLU A 58 -4.99 5.07 -0.23
CA GLU A 58 -3.94 4.45 0.58
C GLU A 58 -2.57 5.10 0.30
N LEU A 59 -2.37 5.61 -0.92
CA LEU A 59 -1.20 6.39 -1.35
C LEU A 59 -1.65 7.63 -2.12
N THR A 60 -0.72 8.59 -2.30
CA THR A 60 -0.92 9.74 -3.20
C THR A 60 0.10 9.69 -4.33
N GLN A 61 -0.20 10.37 -5.44
CA GLN A 61 0.73 10.45 -6.57
C GLN A 61 2.05 11.12 -6.16
N GLU A 62 1.99 12.16 -5.32
CA GLU A 62 3.19 12.86 -4.84
C GLU A 62 4.11 11.95 -4.01
N GLU A 63 3.51 11.02 -3.26
CA GLU A 63 4.25 10.05 -2.46
C GLU A 63 4.95 9.00 -3.33
N LEU A 64 4.27 8.54 -4.39
CA LEU A 64 4.88 7.65 -5.38
C LEU A 64 6.03 8.35 -6.11
N ASP A 65 5.84 9.61 -6.52
CA ASP A 65 6.88 10.38 -7.22
C ASP A 65 8.10 10.62 -6.32
N ARG A 66 7.88 10.92 -5.03
CA ARG A 66 8.94 11.06 -4.02
C ARG A 66 9.72 9.76 -3.88
N CYS A 67 9.03 8.62 -3.75
CA CYS A 67 9.68 7.32 -3.58
C CYS A 67 10.32 6.79 -4.87
N ALA A 68 9.80 7.14 -6.04
CA ALA A 68 10.41 6.82 -7.32
C ALA A 68 11.71 7.61 -7.56
N ALA A 69 11.83 8.82 -6.99
CA ALA A 69 13.05 9.63 -7.07
C ALA A 69 14.12 9.23 -6.04
N ASP A 70 13.74 8.55 -4.95
CA ASP A 70 14.63 8.14 -3.86
C ASP A 70 14.40 6.67 -3.46
N PRO A 71 15.25 5.73 -3.93
CA PRO A 71 15.15 4.30 -3.63
C PRO A 71 15.25 3.96 -2.14
N ASP A 72 15.93 4.78 -1.34
CA ASP A 72 16.13 4.55 0.10
C ASP A 72 14.93 5.03 0.92
N SER A 73 14.03 5.81 0.30
CA SER A 73 12.84 6.33 0.95
C SER A 73 11.76 5.27 1.09
N ARG A 74 11.03 5.33 2.21
CA ARG A 74 9.90 4.43 2.49
C ARG A 74 8.58 5.15 2.24
N MET A 75 7.64 4.44 1.61
CA MET A 75 6.28 4.91 1.40
C MET A 75 5.51 4.95 2.71
N GLU A 76 4.73 6.01 2.90
CA GLU A 76 3.83 6.19 4.03
C GLU A 76 2.38 6.11 3.55
N MET A 77 1.53 5.41 4.32
CA MET A 77 0.11 5.39 4.03
C MET A 77 -0.47 6.80 4.13
N ALA A 78 -1.28 7.18 3.13
CA ALA A 78 -2.05 8.40 3.16
C ALA A 78 -2.94 8.41 4.41
N LYS A 79 -3.02 9.58 5.07
CA LYS A 79 -3.82 9.72 6.28
C LYS A 79 -5.28 9.41 5.96
N PRO A 80 -5.95 8.49 6.68
CA PRO A 80 -7.35 8.21 6.44
C PRO A 80 -8.14 9.51 6.66
N ASN A 81 -8.76 10.03 5.61
CA ASN A 81 -9.68 11.17 5.69
C ASN A 81 -11.06 10.77 6.24
N ILE A 82 -11.12 9.64 6.97
CA ILE A 82 -12.31 9.23 7.68
C ILE A 82 -12.23 9.91 9.04
N PRO A 83 -13.12 10.87 9.36
CA PRO A 83 -13.24 11.35 10.72
C PRO A 83 -13.60 10.13 11.56
N LEU A 84 -12.65 9.67 12.39
CA LEU A 84 -12.90 8.65 13.40
C LEU A 84 -14.19 9.04 14.11
N PRO A 85 -15.25 8.22 14.06
CA PRO A 85 -16.47 8.54 14.77
C PRO A 85 -16.08 8.71 16.23
N LYS A 86 -16.21 9.94 16.75
CA LYS A 86 -15.90 10.27 18.14
C LYS A 86 -16.55 9.20 18.99
N ALA A 87 -15.73 8.47 19.77
CA ALA A 87 -16.21 7.43 20.66
C ALA A 87 -17.40 7.99 21.45
N ARG A 88 -18.62 7.48 21.18
CA ARG A 88 -19.80 7.89 21.94
C ARG A 88 -19.49 7.56 23.39
N THR A 89 -19.39 8.59 24.22
CA THR A 89 -19.18 8.45 25.66
C THR A 89 -20.34 7.61 26.20
N LYS A 90 -20.01 6.48 26.84
CA LYS A 90 -20.97 5.71 27.62
C LYS A 90 -21.43 6.58 28.79
N GLY A 91 -22.64 7.11 28.71
CA GLY A 91 -23.42 7.69 29.82
C GLY A 91 -24.87 7.79 29.35
N ALA A 92 -25.89 7.33 30.06
CA ALA A 92 -26.02 7.16 31.50
C ALA A 92 -26.45 5.73 31.88
N ARG A 93 -25.94 5.25 33.02
CA ARG A 93 -26.62 4.22 33.82
C ARG A 93 -27.68 4.97 34.63
N TYR A 94 -28.95 4.61 34.44
CA TYR A 94 -30.02 4.81 35.42
C TYR A 94 -30.43 3.43 35.93
#